data_AF-A0A7V8Z7D1-F1
#
_entry.id   AF-A0A7V8Z7D1-F1
#
_cell.length_a   1.000
_cell.length_b   1.000
_cell.length_c   1.000
_cell.angle_alpha   90.00
_cell.angle_beta   90.00
_cell.angle_gamma   90.00
#
_symmetry.space_group_name_H-M   'P 1'
#
loop_
_entity.id
_entity.type
_entity.pdbx_description
1 polymer ?
#
loop_
_entity_poly.entity_id
_entity_poly.type
_entity_poly.pdbx_seq_one_letter_code
_entity_poly.pdbx_strand_id
1 'polypeptide(L)'
;MWMRLIYGVTIWFVMILSSASFLTDAHAQGRRRRPSRRITNPVAPRPTPPVNSSTDAQIISTAEDQSSSSANDPAADGNEAGGTRAGSGTRRGTGSETQNETQPESLQRTVNRLSSQVTGLTNDLNQLKEQQRTLINLERLTRTEQRAETLRAQQRDVMKQEADLQARAEALEYELRPESIERRAALSGSTRPEEARAQLQRQLQSEQERVRAQLNVLTSSRQRLETAVANADAETDRLRQLTDRDTSDEAQTNRRDSNQADTNATALPTRSTQSTNDASAPPSPPAAPPL
;
A
#
# COMPACT_ATOMS: atom_id res chain seq x y z
N MET A 1 -37.87 38.09 -14.53
CA MET A 1 -37.26 38.37 -13.20
C MET A 1 -36.15 37.36 -12.87
N TRP A 2 -36.43 36.05 -12.88
CA TRP A 2 -35.48 34.97 -12.57
C TRP A 2 -34.08 35.06 -13.19
N MET A 3 -33.94 35.36 -14.50
CA MET A 3 -32.62 35.50 -15.14
C MET A 3 -31.71 36.56 -14.49
N ARG A 4 -32.26 37.64 -13.91
CA ARG A 4 -31.45 38.64 -13.19
C ARG A 4 -30.92 38.12 -11.85
N LEU A 5 -31.62 37.18 -11.21
CA LEU A 5 -31.17 36.55 -9.97
C LEU A 5 -30.01 35.59 -10.25
N ILE A 6 -30.14 34.77 -11.30
CA ILE A 6 -29.13 33.77 -11.71
C ILE A 6 -27.81 34.46 -12.07
N TYR A 7 -27.84 35.55 -12.86
CA TYR A 7 -26.64 36.33 -13.19
C TYR A 7 -25.99 37.01 -11.97
N GLY A 8 -26.77 37.40 -10.96
CA GLY A 8 -26.21 37.94 -9.71
C GLY A 8 -25.40 36.90 -8.94
N VAL A 9 -25.94 35.67 -8.82
CA VAL A 9 -25.28 34.57 -8.11
C VAL A 9 -24.01 34.12 -8.82
N THR A 10 -23.99 34.02 -10.15
CA THR A 10 -22.78 33.61 -10.89
C THR A 10 -21.66 34.64 -10.79
N ILE A 11 -21.96 35.93 -10.88
CA ILE A 11 -20.97 37.02 -10.71
C ILE A 11 -20.38 37.00 -9.29
N TRP A 12 -21.21 36.80 -8.27
CA TRP A 12 -20.77 36.71 -6.88
C TRP A 12 -19.85 35.50 -6.64
N PHE A 13 -20.19 34.34 -7.21
CA PHE A 13 -19.37 33.12 -7.10
C PHE A 13 -18.01 33.28 -7.77
N VAL A 14 -17.93 33.93 -8.95
CA VAL A 14 -16.68 34.22 -9.64
C VAL A 14 -15.81 35.21 -8.86
N MET A 15 -16.40 36.23 -8.21
CA MET A 15 -15.65 37.12 -7.32
C MET A 15 -15.06 36.40 -6.10
N ILE A 16 -15.80 35.48 -5.47
CA ILE A 16 -15.29 34.68 -4.35
C ILE A 16 -14.17 33.74 -4.80
N LEU A 17 -14.34 33.05 -5.93
CA LEU A 17 -13.33 32.12 -6.44
C LEU A 17 -12.02 32.83 -6.83
N SER A 18 -12.15 34.02 -7.44
CA SER A 18 -11.01 34.88 -7.78
C SER A 18 -10.30 35.42 -6.52
N SER A 19 -11.04 35.93 -5.54
CA SER A 19 -10.43 36.43 -4.29
C SER A 19 -9.77 35.33 -3.45
N ALA A 20 -10.29 34.10 -3.46
CA ALA A 20 -9.65 32.95 -2.82
C ALA A 20 -8.27 32.60 -3.42
N SER A 21 -8.08 32.83 -4.72
CA SER A 21 -6.80 32.56 -5.42
C SER A 21 -5.70 33.60 -5.11
N PHE A 22 -6.05 34.78 -4.57
CA PHE A 22 -5.05 35.80 -4.21
C PHE A 22 -4.50 35.68 -2.78
N LEU A 23 -5.07 34.82 -1.92
CA LEU A 23 -4.60 34.65 -0.53
C LEU A 23 -3.53 33.57 -0.35
N THR A 24 -3.30 32.70 -1.34
CA THR A 24 -2.43 31.52 -1.19
C THR A 24 -0.93 31.79 -1.37
N ASP A 25 -0.54 32.96 -1.90
CA ASP A 25 0.86 33.29 -2.21
C ASP A 25 1.55 34.17 -1.13
N ALA A 26 0.86 34.41 0.00
CA ALA A 26 1.30 35.36 1.03
C ALA A 26 2.44 34.88 1.96
N HIS A 27 2.88 33.62 1.83
CA HIS A 27 3.85 33.02 2.77
C HIS A 27 5.33 33.05 2.32
N ALA A 28 5.64 33.62 1.13
CA ALA A 28 6.94 33.46 0.47
C ALA A 28 7.88 34.69 0.49
N GLN A 29 7.66 35.74 1.29
CA GLN A 29 8.59 36.89 1.38
C GLN A 29 8.78 37.44 2.81
N GLY A 30 9.77 36.91 3.53
CA GLY A 30 9.91 37.21 4.98
C GLY A 30 11.29 37.13 5.63
N ARG A 31 12.43 37.09 4.91
CA ARG A 31 13.77 37.21 5.54
C ARG A 31 14.61 38.33 4.93
N ARG A 32 14.54 39.50 5.59
CA ARG A 32 15.36 40.68 5.28
C ARG A 32 16.86 40.41 5.50
N ARG A 33 17.65 41.09 4.67
CA ARG A 33 19.11 40.97 4.55
C ARG A 33 19.84 41.38 5.84
N ARG A 34 20.87 40.61 6.22
CA ARG A 34 21.98 41.10 7.06
C ARG A 34 23.22 41.33 6.18
N PRO A 35 23.76 42.55 6.08
CA PRO A 35 25.06 42.77 5.45
C PRO A 35 26.17 42.43 6.45
N SER A 36 26.89 41.32 6.23
CA SER A 36 28.10 40.97 6.97
C SER A 36 29.35 41.27 6.13
N ARG A 37 30.43 41.72 6.78
CA ARG A 37 31.61 42.30 6.13
C ARG A 37 32.69 41.24 5.81
N ARG A 38 33.18 41.29 4.57
CA ARG A 38 34.60 41.30 4.17
C ARG A 38 35.58 40.23 4.76
N ILE A 39 35.89 39.23 3.92
CA ILE A 39 37.22 38.61 3.66
C ILE A 39 37.96 37.89 4.83
N THR A 40 38.16 36.58 4.72
CA THR A 40 39.49 35.90 4.61
C THR A 40 39.38 34.37 4.41
N ASN A 41 40.29 33.80 3.61
CA ASN A 41 40.65 32.39 3.41
C ASN A 41 39.59 31.32 3.02
N PRO A 42 39.70 30.69 1.83
CA PRO A 42 39.12 29.39 1.55
C PRO A 42 40.01 28.26 2.12
N VAL A 43 39.49 27.49 3.07
CA VAL A 43 40.08 26.20 3.48
C VAL A 43 39.60 25.13 2.51
N ALA A 44 40.53 24.36 1.95
CA ALA A 44 40.22 23.31 0.99
C ALA A 44 39.43 22.15 1.65
N PRO A 45 38.37 21.62 1.00
CA PRO A 45 37.65 20.45 1.51
C PRO A 45 38.51 19.19 1.36
N ARG A 46 38.82 18.57 2.51
CA ARG A 46 39.44 17.24 2.59
C ARG A 46 38.41 16.18 2.13
N PRO A 47 38.72 15.33 1.13
CA PRO A 47 37.80 14.26 0.74
C PRO A 47 37.71 13.20 1.83
N THR A 48 36.49 12.92 2.30
CA THR A 48 36.17 11.75 3.14
C THR A 48 35.71 10.59 2.26
N PRO A 49 36.14 9.33 2.53
CA PRO A 49 35.70 8.17 1.77
C PRO A 49 34.21 7.88 1.99
N PRO A 50 33.57 7.13 1.07
CA PRO A 50 32.14 6.80 1.17
C PRO A 50 31.87 5.88 2.38
N VAL A 51 30.89 6.26 3.19
CA VAL A 51 30.36 5.41 4.26
C VAL A 51 29.31 4.49 3.64
N ASN A 52 29.55 3.18 3.70
CA ASN A 52 28.57 2.16 3.33
C ASN A 52 27.38 2.22 4.31
N SER A 53 26.21 2.61 3.82
CA SER A 53 24.96 2.56 4.60
C SER A 53 24.32 1.17 4.49
N SER A 54 24.79 0.21 5.27
CA SER A 54 23.99 -0.96 5.65
C SER A 54 23.39 -0.74 7.04
N THR A 55 22.12 -1.12 7.20
CA THR A 55 21.48 -1.45 8.49
C THR A 55 21.67 -0.44 9.63
N ASP A 56 20.72 0.49 9.80
CA ASP A 56 19.87 0.38 11.00
C ASP A 56 18.50 1.03 10.78
N ALA A 57 17.45 0.41 11.33
CA ALA A 57 16.09 0.93 11.26
C ALA A 57 15.78 1.69 12.55
N GLN A 58 15.91 3.02 12.53
CA GLN A 58 15.46 3.84 13.65
C GLN A 58 13.93 3.83 13.75
N ILE A 59 13.43 2.94 14.61
CA ILE A 59 12.04 2.89 15.05
C ILE A 59 11.76 4.17 15.84
N ILE A 60 10.95 5.07 15.27
CA ILE A 60 10.41 6.21 16.01
C ILE A 60 9.23 5.70 16.84
N SER A 61 9.48 5.42 18.12
CA SER A 61 8.42 5.18 19.09
C SER A 61 7.68 6.49 19.41
N THR A 62 6.47 6.65 18.87
CA THR A 62 5.47 7.58 19.39
C THR A 62 4.60 6.85 20.39
N ALA A 63 4.89 7.04 21.68
CA ALA A 63 4.04 6.61 22.80
C ALA A 63 3.29 7.83 23.39
N GLU A 64 2.25 7.55 24.18
CA GLU A 64 1.36 8.50 24.87
C GLU A 64 0.68 9.58 23.99
N ASP A 65 -0.61 9.40 23.70
CA ASP A 65 -1.66 10.13 24.44
C ASP A 65 -3.07 9.64 24.07
N GLN A 66 -3.76 8.92 24.98
CA GLN A 66 -5.23 8.90 24.99
C GLN A 66 -5.81 8.51 26.34
N SER A 67 -5.82 9.50 27.23
CA SER A 67 -6.66 9.49 28.43
C SER A 67 -8.13 9.64 28.04
N SER A 68 -8.96 8.61 28.23
CA SER A 68 -10.42 8.80 28.29
C SER A 68 -11.05 7.96 29.38
N SER A 69 -11.50 8.65 30.43
CA SER A 69 -12.25 8.11 31.55
C SER A 69 -13.69 7.76 31.17
N SER A 70 -14.18 6.60 31.61
CA SER A 70 -15.58 6.43 32.00
C SER A 70 -15.71 5.28 32.98
N ALA A 71 -15.84 5.61 34.26
CA ALA A 71 -16.44 4.72 35.23
C ALA A 71 -17.96 4.67 34.98
N ASN A 72 -18.56 3.49 35.08
CA ASN A 72 -19.95 3.28 35.50
C ASN A 72 -20.19 1.78 35.73
N ASP A 73 -20.12 1.38 37.00
CA ASP A 73 -21.01 0.33 37.55
C ASP A 73 -22.47 0.80 37.39
N PRO A 74 -23.45 -0.11 37.20
CA PRO A 74 -24.11 -0.64 38.39
C PRO A 74 -24.48 -2.13 38.34
N ALA A 75 -24.87 -2.60 39.53
CA ALA A 75 -25.13 -4.00 39.85
C ALA A 75 -26.50 -4.56 39.37
N ALA A 76 -26.58 -5.89 39.46
CA ALA A 76 -27.77 -6.71 39.73
C ALA A 76 -28.93 -6.73 38.71
N ASP A 77 -29.17 -7.93 38.15
CA ASP A 77 -30.46 -8.60 38.34
C ASP A 77 -30.27 -10.13 38.35
N GLY A 78 -31.18 -10.85 38.98
CA GLY A 78 -31.18 -12.31 39.05
C GLY A 78 -32.08 -12.96 38.01
N ASN A 79 -31.90 -14.26 37.76
CA ASN A 79 -33.05 -15.09 37.39
C ASN A 79 -32.87 -16.54 37.85
N GLU A 80 -33.92 -17.08 38.45
CA GLU A 80 -33.98 -18.48 38.90
C GLU A 80 -34.63 -19.38 37.83
N ALA A 81 -34.54 -20.69 38.09
CA ALA A 81 -35.50 -21.73 37.71
C ALA A 81 -35.62 -22.21 36.24
N GLY A 82 -35.56 -23.54 36.12
CA GLY A 82 -36.47 -24.30 35.24
C GLY A 82 -35.82 -25.21 34.21
N GLY A 83 -35.73 -26.52 34.50
CA GLY A 83 -35.22 -27.48 33.50
C GLY A 83 -35.01 -28.92 33.98
N THR A 84 -35.98 -29.53 34.65
CA THR A 84 -35.89 -30.95 35.03
C THR A 84 -36.02 -31.88 33.81
N ARG A 85 -35.24 -32.98 33.79
CA ARG A 85 -35.71 -34.24 33.18
C ARG A 85 -35.01 -35.46 33.78
N ALA A 86 -35.83 -36.42 34.20
CA ALA A 86 -35.41 -37.66 34.84
C ALA A 86 -35.27 -38.81 33.83
N GLY A 87 -34.39 -39.75 34.14
CA GLY A 87 -34.19 -41.03 33.46
C GLY A 87 -33.15 -41.83 34.25
N SER A 88 -33.55 -42.57 35.27
CA SER A 88 -33.92 -44.00 35.17
C SER A 88 -32.72 -44.91 34.86
N GLY A 89 -32.25 -45.66 35.86
CA GLY A 89 -31.02 -46.46 35.74
C GLY A 89 -30.62 -47.25 36.99
N THR A 90 -31.57 -47.95 37.63
CA THR A 90 -31.31 -48.73 38.86
C THR A 90 -30.50 -50.00 38.57
N ARG A 91 -29.32 -50.16 39.19
CA ARG A 91 -28.54 -51.40 39.45
C ARG A 91 -27.32 -50.97 40.29
N ARG A 92 -27.24 -51.12 41.62
CA ARG A 92 -27.26 -52.33 42.48
C ARG A 92 -26.35 -53.45 41.96
N GLY A 93 -25.21 -53.62 42.64
CA GLY A 93 -24.17 -54.61 42.39
C GLY A 93 -22.85 -54.16 43.05
N THR A 94 -22.76 -54.10 44.39
CA THR A 94 -22.01 -55.09 45.19
C THR A 94 -20.72 -55.60 44.55
N GLY A 95 -19.58 -55.05 45.00
CA GLY A 95 -18.23 -55.51 44.70
C GLY A 95 -17.25 -54.71 45.57
N SER A 96 -16.63 -55.37 46.56
CA SER A 96 -15.66 -54.78 47.47
C SER A 96 -14.24 -54.80 46.91
N GLU A 97 -13.34 -54.04 47.54
CA GLU A 97 -11.87 -54.26 47.55
C GLU A 97 -11.13 -54.21 46.20
N THR A 98 -10.82 -52.99 45.74
CA THR A 98 -9.58 -52.73 44.97
C THR A 98 -9.07 -51.29 45.18
N GLN A 99 -9.00 -50.86 46.45
CA GLN A 99 -8.45 -49.55 46.82
C GLN A 99 -6.91 -49.54 46.77
N ASN A 100 -6.33 -49.57 45.56
CA ASN A 100 -4.98 -49.05 45.29
C ASN A 100 -4.61 -48.96 43.78
N GLU A 101 -5.33 -49.61 42.86
CA GLU A 101 -4.97 -49.61 41.42
C GLU A 101 -5.65 -48.53 40.56
N THR A 102 -6.56 -47.72 41.12
CA THR A 102 -7.37 -46.74 40.35
C THR A 102 -6.80 -45.32 40.23
N GLN A 103 -5.77 -44.97 41.00
CA GLN A 103 -5.04 -43.69 40.85
C GLN A 103 -4.30 -43.53 39.50
N PRO A 104 -3.62 -44.53 38.91
CA PRO A 104 -2.95 -44.35 37.62
C PRO A 104 -3.94 -44.05 36.48
N GLU A 105 -5.13 -44.65 36.45
CA GLU A 105 -6.11 -44.39 35.39
C GLU A 105 -6.72 -42.98 35.46
N SER A 106 -7.01 -42.46 36.65
CA SER A 106 -7.57 -41.11 36.78
C SER A 106 -6.55 -40.04 36.36
N LEU A 107 -5.27 -40.26 36.69
CA LEU A 107 -4.15 -39.46 36.19
C LEU A 107 -4.05 -39.54 34.66
N GLN A 108 -4.07 -40.74 34.07
CA GLN A 108 -4.03 -40.93 32.60
C GLN A 108 -5.17 -40.20 31.88
N ARG A 109 -6.41 -40.28 32.38
CA ARG A 109 -7.56 -39.53 31.81
C ARG A 109 -7.36 -38.02 31.88
N THR A 110 -6.77 -37.54 32.98
CA THR A 110 -6.48 -36.11 33.18
C THR A 110 -5.37 -35.63 32.24
N VAL A 111 -4.31 -36.42 32.08
CA VAL A 111 -3.22 -36.18 31.11
C VAL A 111 -3.73 -36.17 29.68
N ASN A 112 -4.57 -37.14 29.29
CA ASN A 112 -5.17 -37.19 27.94
C ASN A 112 -6.05 -35.96 27.68
N ARG A 113 -6.84 -35.52 28.67
CA ARG A 113 -7.66 -34.30 28.58
C ARG A 113 -6.78 -33.05 28.42
N LEU A 114 -5.77 -32.87 29.26
CA LEU A 114 -4.82 -31.75 29.13
C LEU A 114 -4.11 -31.78 27.77
N SER A 115 -3.68 -32.96 27.31
CA SER A 115 -3.06 -33.13 25.99
C SER A 115 -3.99 -32.66 24.88
N SER A 116 -5.26 -33.08 24.89
CA SER A 116 -6.24 -32.63 23.88
C SER A 116 -6.48 -31.12 23.92
N GLN A 117 -6.48 -30.52 25.12
CA GLN A 117 -6.62 -29.06 25.28
C GLN A 117 -5.38 -28.31 24.78
N VAL A 118 -4.18 -28.82 25.05
CA VAL A 118 -2.93 -28.25 24.52
C VAL A 118 -2.87 -28.38 23.00
N THR A 119 -3.30 -29.50 22.42
CA THR A 119 -3.42 -29.64 20.95
C THR A 119 -4.43 -28.65 20.37
N GLY A 120 -5.62 -28.52 20.96
CA GLY A 120 -6.63 -27.54 20.54
C GLY A 120 -6.10 -26.11 20.58
N LEU A 121 -5.59 -25.67 21.73
CA LEU A 121 -4.98 -24.34 21.90
C LEU A 121 -3.79 -24.10 20.97
N THR A 122 -3.00 -25.13 20.63
CA THR A 122 -1.91 -25.01 19.66
C THR A 122 -2.44 -24.77 18.25
N ASN A 123 -3.52 -25.46 17.87
CA ASN A 123 -4.19 -25.26 16.58
C ASN A 123 -4.84 -23.88 16.51
N ASP A 124 -5.59 -23.47 17.52
CA ASP A 124 -6.23 -22.14 17.60
C ASP A 124 -5.20 -21.01 17.51
N LEU A 125 -4.05 -21.16 18.20
CA LEU A 125 -2.96 -20.18 18.19
C LEU A 125 -2.28 -20.12 16.82
N ASN A 126 -2.13 -21.25 16.13
CA ASN A 126 -1.65 -21.28 14.75
C ASN A 126 -2.65 -20.62 13.79
N GLN A 127 -3.95 -20.92 13.91
CA GLN A 127 -5.02 -20.31 13.12
C GLN A 127 -5.09 -18.78 13.33
N LEU A 128 -5.01 -18.31 14.56
CA LEU A 128 -4.97 -16.88 14.88
C LEU A 128 -3.73 -16.18 14.30
N LYS A 129 -2.57 -16.84 14.31
CA LYS A 129 -1.34 -16.34 13.65
C LYS A 129 -1.49 -16.28 12.13
N GLU A 130 -2.15 -17.26 11.52
CA GLU A 130 -2.42 -17.30 10.08
C GLU A 130 -3.37 -16.15 9.68
N GLN A 131 -4.50 -16.01 10.38
CA GLN A 131 -5.44 -14.91 10.21
C GLN A 131 -4.79 -13.53 10.42
N GLN A 132 -3.90 -13.39 11.42
CA GLN A 132 -3.18 -12.14 11.63
C GLN A 132 -2.22 -11.84 10.46
N ARG A 133 -1.57 -12.86 9.87
CA ARG A 133 -0.69 -12.69 8.71
C ARG A 133 -1.48 -12.30 7.46
N THR A 134 -2.61 -12.95 7.18
CA THR A 134 -3.45 -12.63 6.02
C THR A 134 -4.00 -11.21 6.11
N LEU A 135 -4.47 -10.79 7.29
CA LEU A 135 -4.89 -9.39 7.53
C LEU A 135 -3.75 -8.38 7.32
N ILE A 136 -2.54 -8.65 7.81
CA ILE A 136 -1.36 -7.78 7.60
C ILE A 136 -0.96 -7.74 6.11
N ASN A 137 -1.04 -8.86 5.40
CA ASN A 137 -0.75 -8.93 3.95
C ASN A 137 -1.78 -8.12 3.14
N LEU A 138 -3.06 -8.17 3.50
CA LEU A 138 -4.14 -7.37 2.91
C LEU A 138 -3.98 -5.85 3.18
N GLU A 139 -3.60 -5.46 4.40
CA GLU A 139 -3.32 -4.05 4.74
C GLU A 139 -2.11 -3.52 3.93
N ARG A 140 -1.05 -4.33 3.82
CA ARG A 140 0.12 -3.99 3.00
C ARG A 140 -0.26 -3.85 1.53
N LEU A 141 -1.04 -4.79 0.99
CA LEU A 141 -1.51 -4.76 -0.40
C LEU A 141 -2.31 -3.47 -0.69
N THR A 142 -3.33 -3.17 0.11
CA THR A 142 -4.13 -1.94 -0.07
C THR A 142 -3.30 -0.67 0.05
N ARG A 143 -2.31 -0.64 0.96
CA ARG A 143 -1.38 0.50 1.10
C ARG A 143 -0.43 0.65 -0.10
N THR A 144 0.05 -0.44 -0.69
CA THR A 144 0.87 -0.37 -1.92
C THR A 144 0.03 0.01 -3.13
N GLU A 145 -1.20 -0.51 -3.25
CA GLU A 145 -2.15 -0.13 -4.31
C GLU A 145 -2.47 1.37 -4.28
N GLN A 146 -2.79 1.93 -3.10
CA GLN A 146 -3.04 3.37 -2.93
C GLN A 146 -1.80 4.22 -3.28
N ARG A 147 -0.60 3.75 -2.91
CA ARG A 147 0.67 4.42 -3.26
C ARG A 147 0.91 4.39 -4.78
N ALA A 148 0.68 3.26 -5.43
CA ALA A 148 0.81 3.10 -6.87
C ALA A 148 -0.18 4.01 -7.62
N GLU A 149 -1.45 4.07 -7.20
CA GLU A 149 -2.45 4.99 -7.76
C GLU A 149 -2.02 6.47 -7.60
N THR A 150 -1.51 6.85 -6.43
CA THR A 150 -1.00 8.21 -6.17
C THR A 150 0.16 8.57 -7.11
N LEU A 151 1.10 7.65 -7.33
CA LEU A 151 2.22 7.86 -8.25
C LEU A 151 1.73 7.96 -9.72
N ARG A 152 0.76 7.14 -10.13
CA ARG A 152 0.14 7.22 -11.47
C ARG A 152 -0.70 8.50 -11.66
N ALA A 153 -1.25 9.08 -10.60
CA ALA A 153 -1.87 10.41 -10.67
C ALA A 153 -0.81 11.50 -10.93
N GLN A 154 0.25 11.54 -10.11
CA GLN A 154 1.36 12.48 -10.27
C GLN A 154 2.03 12.38 -11.66
N GLN A 155 2.19 11.16 -12.19
CA GLN A 155 2.73 10.93 -13.52
C GLN A 155 1.86 11.57 -14.61
N ARG A 156 0.53 11.42 -14.53
CA ARG A 156 -0.43 12.04 -15.46
C ARG A 156 -0.40 13.57 -15.38
N ASP A 157 -0.29 14.12 -14.17
CA ASP A 157 -0.19 15.58 -13.98
C ASP A 157 1.11 16.14 -14.59
N VAL A 158 2.24 15.45 -14.43
CA VAL A 158 3.53 15.81 -15.07
C VAL A 158 3.44 15.70 -16.59
N MET A 159 2.85 14.63 -17.13
CA MET A 159 2.63 14.47 -18.59
C MET A 159 1.75 15.59 -19.16
N LYS A 160 0.73 16.03 -18.43
CA LYS A 160 -0.10 17.16 -18.83
C LYS A 160 0.70 18.47 -18.87
N GLN A 161 1.49 18.76 -17.83
CA GLN A 161 2.35 19.95 -17.81
C GLN A 161 3.43 19.92 -18.90
N GLU A 162 3.96 18.73 -19.23
CA GLU A 162 4.91 18.54 -20.33
C GLU A 162 4.25 18.85 -21.68
N ALA A 163 3.02 18.37 -21.92
CA ALA A 163 2.26 18.69 -23.13
C ALA A 163 1.91 20.19 -23.25
N ASP A 164 1.48 20.83 -22.16
CA ASP A 164 1.18 22.27 -22.11
C ASP A 164 2.43 23.12 -22.42
N LEU A 165 3.60 22.76 -21.86
CA LEU A 165 4.86 23.43 -22.15
C LEU A 165 5.42 23.12 -23.54
N GLN A 166 5.18 21.91 -24.07
CA GLN A 166 5.55 21.56 -25.44
C GLN A 166 4.77 22.40 -26.46
N ALA A 167 3.45 22.54 -26.28
CA ALA A 167 2.63 23.44 -27.10
C ALA A 167 3.10 24.91 -27.02
N ARG A 168 3.55 25.37 -25.84
CA ARG A 168 4.17 26.70 -25.69
C ARG A 168 5.52 26.80 -26.41
N ALA A 169 6.34 25.75 -26.41
CA ALA A 169 7.61 25.72 -27.13
C ALA A 169 7.42 25.78 -28.65
N GLU A 170 6.45 25.03 -29.19
CA GLU A 170 6.06 25.05 -30.61
C GLU A 170 5.52 26.43 -31.03
N ALA A 171 4.68 27.06 -30.19
CA ALA A 171 4.22 28.43 -30.40
C ALA A 171 5.37 29.45 -30.42
N LEU A 172 6.33 29.35 -29.48
CA LEU A 172 7.51 30.20 -29.46
C LEU A 172 8.42 29.98 -30.68
N GLU A 173 8.54 28.76 -31.19
CA GLU A 173 9.29 28.47 -32.41
C GLU A 173 8.64 29.09 -33.65
N TYR A 174 7.31 29.09 -33.74
CA TYR A 174 6.57 29.82 -34.78
C TYR A 174 6.73 31.35 -34.65
N GLU A 175 6.71 31.89 -33.43
CA GLU A 175 6.94 33.32 -33.17
C GLU A 175 8.37 33.78 -33.45
N LEU A 176 9.36 32.89 -33.28
CA LEU A 176 10.78 33.16 -33.54
C LEU A 176 11.13 33.24 -35.04
N ARG A 177 10.22 32.82 -35.93
CA ARG A 177 10.42 32.93 -37.38
C ARG A 177 10.58 34.39 -37.82
N PRO A 178 11.44 34.68 -38.81
CA PRO A 178 11.70 36.07 -39.23
C PRO A 178 10.42 36.78 -39.68
N GLU A 179 9.51 36.12 -40.41
CA GLU A 179 8.27 36.75 -40.87
C GLU A 179 7.33 37.12 -39.72
N SER A 180 7.34 36.34 -38.64
CA SER A 180 6.58 36.59 -37.40
C SER A 180 7.15 37.77 -36.62
N ILE A 181 8.48 37.84 -36.47
CA ILE A 181 9.19 38.94 -35.80
C ILE A 181 9.00 40.24 -36.58
N GLU A 182 9.12 40.22 -37.91
CA GLU A 182 8.90 41.40 -38.76
C GLU A 182 7.48 41.94 -38.62
N ARG A 183 6.47 41.07 -38.63
CA ARG A 183 5.07 41.46 -38.44
C ARG A 183 4.82 42.12 -37.08
N ARG A 184 5.42 41.59 -36.00
CA ARG A 184 5.34 42.20 -34.65
C ARG A 184 6.11 43.52 -34.57
N ALA A 185 7.31 43.59 -35.13
CA ALA A 185 8.14 44.80 -35.12
C ALA A 185 7.48 45.94 -35.91
N ALA A 186 6.85 45.65 -37.06
CA ALA A 186 6.13 46.64 -37.86
C ALA A 186 4.94 47.24 -37.10
N LEU A 187 4.24 46.46 -36.28
CA LEU A 187 3.13 46.96 -35.45
C LEU A 187 3.59 47.87 -34.29
N SER A 188 4.87 47.79 -33.90
CA SER A 188 5.42 48.56 -32.77
C SER A 188 5.57 50.06 -33.06
N GLY A 189 5.43 50.52 -34.30
CA GLY A 189 5.51 51.95 -34.66
C GLY A 189 6.86 52.63 -34.38
N SER A 190 7.91 51.87 -34.07
CA SER A 190 9.24 52.39 -33.74
C SER A 190 9.92 53.01 -34.96
N THR A 191 10.62 54.13 -34.76
CA THR A 191 11.50 54.74 -35.78
C THR A 191 12.75 53.91 -36.08
N ARG A 192 13.00 52.84 -35.32
CA ARG A 192 14.13 51.90 -35.49
C ARG A 192 13.63 50.45 -35.51
N PRO A 193 13.16 49.94 -36.66
CA PRO A 193 12.65 48.57 -36.76
C PRO A 193 13.71 47.50 -36.49
N GLU A 194 14.98 47.73 -36.86
CA GLU A 194 16.07 46.76 -36.64
C GLU A 194 16.39 46.54 -35.15
N GLU A 195 16.43 47.62 -34.35
CA GLU A 195 16.61 47.51 -32.90
C GLU A 195 15.43 46.79 -32.25
N ALA A 196 14.19 47.05 -32.71
CA ALA A 196 12.99 46.38 -32.22
C ALA A 196 12.99 44.87 -32.56
N ARG A 197 13.35 44.49 -33.79
CA ARG A 197 13.52 43.08 -34.19
C ARG A 197 14.55 42.36 -33.31
N ALA A 198 15.73 42.96 -33.13
CA ALA A 198 16.80 42.37 -32.32
C ALA A 198 16.42 42.21 -30.84
N GLN A 199 15.63 43.14 -30.28
CA GLN A 199 15.09 43.01 -28.92
C GLN A 199 14.05 41.88 -28.81
N LEU A 200 13.08 41.82 -29.73
CA LEU A 200 12.07 40.76 -29.78
C LEU A 200 12.71 39.37 -29.95
N GLN A 201 13.70 39.24 -30.84
CA GLN A 201 14.42 37.99 -31.06
C GLN A 201 15.11 37.50 -29.78
N ARG A 202 15.82 38.39 -29.06
CA ARG A 202 16.47 38.05 -27.78
C ARG A 202 15.47 37.66 -26.70
N GLN A 203 14.33 38.35 -26.62
CA GLN A 203 13.25 38.02 -25.68
C GLN A 203 12.70 36.62 -25.96
N LEU A 204 12.29 36.33 -27.20
CA LEU A 204 11.75 35.03 -27.62
C LEU A 204 12.77 33.89 -27.45
N GLN A 205 14.05 34.13 -27.73
CA GLN A 205 15.14 33.17 -27.46
C GLN A 205 15.25 32.86 -25.96
N SER A 206 15.26 33.89 -25.10
CA SER A 206 15.33 33.68 -23.64
C SER A 206 14.10 32.97 -23.07
N GLU A 207 12.90 33.21 -23.62
CA GLU A 207 11.69 32.44 -23.28
C GLU A 207 11.80 30.98 -23.74
N GLN A 208 12.26 30.74 -24.98
CA GLN A 208 12.44 29.40 -25.52
C GLN A 208 13.46 28.58 -24.72
N GLU A 209 14.59 29.18 -24.34
CA GLU A 209 15.58 28.56 -23.45
C GLU A 209 14.99 28.21 -22.08
N ARG A 210 14.21 29.12 -21.48
CA ARG A 210 13.53 28.88 -20.20
C ARG A 210 12.50 27.75 -20.28
N VAL A 211 11.68 27.71 -21.33
CA VAL A 211 10.68 26.64 -21.54
C VAL A 211 11.36 25.30 -21.79
N ARG A 212 12.43 25.26 -22.59
CA ARG A 212 13.24 24.03 -22.80
C ARG A 212 13.89 23.54 -21.49
N ALA A 213 14.40 24.45 -20.67
CA ALA A 213 14.93 24.09 -19.35
C ALA A 213 13.85 23.49 -18.42
N GLN A 214 12.63 24.03 -18.44
CA GLN A 214 11.49 23.48 -17.69
C GLN A 214 11.08 22.09 -18.21
N LEU A 215 10.99 21.91 -19.53
CA LEU A 215 10.72 20.60 -20.15
C LEU A 215 11.75 19.56 -19.71
N ASN A 216 13.05 19.86 -19.79
CA ASN A 216 14.12 18.94 -19.35
C ASN A 216 13.95 18.50 -17.88
N VAL A 217 13.51 19.40 -16.99
CA VAL A 217 13.23 19.08 -15.58
C VAL A 217 11.98 18.19 -15.46
N LEU A 218 10.91 18.47 -16.21
CA LEU A 218 9.70 17.64 -16.20
C LEU A 218 9.96 16.24 -16.78
N THR A 219 10.64 16.12 -17.92
CA THR A 219 11.00 14.80 -18.50
C THR A 219 11.87 13.99 -17.52
N SER A 220 12.82 14.63 -16.83
CA SER A 220 13.62 13.99 -15.77
C SER A 220 12.77 13.55 -14.57
N SER A 221 11.74 14.33 -14.21
CA SER A 221 10.78 13.98 -13.17
C SER A 221 9.90 12.79 -13.60
N ARG A 222 9.42 12.81 -14.84
CA ARG A 222 8.59 11.76 -15.45
C ARG A 222 9.30 10.41 -15.45
N GLN A 223 10.58 10.36 -15.84
CA GLN A 223 11.40 9.13 -15.80
C GLN A 223 11.55 8.56 -14.38
N ARG A 224 11.68 9.43 -13.37
CA ARG A 224 11.74 9.02 -11.96
C ARG A 224 10.40 8.48 -11.48
N LEU A 225 9.29 9.11 -11.87
CA LEU A 225 7.93 8.64 -11.57
C LEU A 225 7.61 7.33 -12.29
N GLU A 226 7.97 7.17 -13.57
CA GLU A 226 7.86 5.92 -14.34
C GLU A 226 8.57 4.77 -13.61
N THR A 227 9.81 5.00 -13.17
CA THR A 227 10.58 4.02 -12.39
C THR A 227 9.93 3.72 -11.02
N ALA A 228 9.40 4.74 -10.34
CA ALA A 228 8.73 4.58 -9.06
C ALA A 228 7.39 3.83 -9.16
N VAL A 229 6.61 4.07 -10.22
CA VAL A 229 5.38 3.33 -10.55
C VAL A 229 5.73 1.87 -10.84
N ALA A 230 6.70 1.60 -11.73
CA ALA A 230 7.12 0.23 -12.05
C ALA A 230 7.55 -0.57 -10.81
N ASN A 231 8.26 0.08 -9.87
CA ASN A 231 8.65 -0.54 -8.60
C ASN A 231 7.46 -0.79 -7.65
N ALA A 232 6.52 0.15 -7.55
CA ALA A 232 5.32 0.01 -6.71
C ALA A 232 4.34 -1.05 -7.26
N ASP A 233 4.24 -1.14 -8.58
CA ASP A 233 3.41 -2.12 -9.29
C ASP A 233 4.00 -3.54 -9.09
N ALA A 234 5.33 -3.69 -9.22
CA ALA A 234 6.01 -4.94 -8.91
C ALA A 234 5.95 -5.34 -7.42
N GLU A 235 5.80 -4.38 -6.50
CA GLU A 235 5.54 -4.65 -5.07
C GLU A 235 4.10 -5.15 -4.85
N THR A 236 3.13 -4.49 -5.50
CA THR A 236 1.72 -4.87 -5.48
C THR A 236 1.49 -6.27 -6.06
N ASP A 237 2.10 -6.60 -7.19
CA ASP A 237 1.99 -7.93 -7.82
C ASP A 237 2.55 -9.04 -6.91
N ARG A 238 3.66 -8.78 -6.19
CA ARG A 238 4.22 -9.73 -5.22
C ARG A 238 3.29 -9.94 -4.02
N LEU A 239 2.69 -8.87 -3.50
CA LEU A 239 1.75 -8.96 -2.38
C LEU A 239 0.44 -9.64 -2.77
N ARG A 240 -0.05 -9.41 -3.99
CA ARG A 240 -1.21 -10.13 -4.55
C ARG A 240 -0.90 -11.62 -4.67
N GLN A 241 0.22 -12.01 -5.28
CA GLN A 241 0.66 -13.41 -5.37
C GLN A 241 0.80 -14.09 -3.99
N LEU A 242 1.27 -13.35 -2.97
CA LEU A 242 1.36 -13.87 -1.60
C LEU A 242 -0.03 -14.08 -0.98
N THR A 243 -0.93 -13.11 -1.13
CA THR A 243 -2.30 -13.19 -0.61
C THR A 243 -3.12 -14.29 -1.30
N ASP A 244 -2.99 -14.41 -2.63
CA ASP A 244 -3.62 -15.47 -3.42
C ASP A 244 -3.09 -16.86 -2.98
N ARG A 245 -1.81 -16.95 -2.62
CA ARG A 245 -1.23 -18.17 -2.05
C ARG A 245 -1.81 -18.46 -0.67
N ASP A 246 -1.72 -17.53 0.28
CA ASP A 246 -2.16 -17.73 1.67
C ASP A 246 -3.65 -18.16 1.70
N THR A 247 -4.52 -17.49 0.93
CA THR A 247 -5.94 -17.85 0.81
C THR A 247 -6.18 -19.20 0.13
N SER A 248 -5.31 -19.62 -0.80
CA SER A 248 -5.39 -20.96 -1.40
C SER A 248 -4.95 -22.07 -0.44
N ASP A 249 -3.98 -21.79 0.45
CA ASP A 249 -3.53 -22.72 1.48
C ASP A 249 -4.60 -22.87 2.58
N GLU A 250 -5.26 -21.77 3.03
CA GLU A 250 -6.45 -21.79 3.91
C GLU A 250 -7.61 -22.61 3.31
N ALA A 251 -7.87 -22.48 2.00
CA ALA A 251 -8.90 -23.25 1.32
C ALA A 251 -8.58 -24.77 1.24
N GLN A 252 -7.31 -25.15 1.31
CA GLN A 252 -6.90 -26.57 1.36
C GLN A 252 -6.95 -27.16 2.76
N THR A 253 -6.55 -26.43 3.80
CA THR A 253 -6.62 -26.91 5.19
C THR A 253 -8.05 -27.17 5.61
N ASN A 254 -8.96 -26.22 5.35
CA ASN A 254 -10.37 -26.33 5.68
C ASN A 254 -11.06 -27.53 4.98
N ARG A 255 -10.63 -27.87 3.74
CA ARG A 255 -11.07 -29.08 3.02
C ARG A 255 -10.49 -30.39 3.57
N ARG A 256 -9.34 -30.36 4.24
CA ARG A 256 -8.76 -31.56 4.89
C ARG A 256 -9.44 -31.85 6.21
N ASP A 257 -9.67 -30.83 7.03
CA ASP A 257 -10.34 -30.98 8.34
C ASP A 257 -11.79 -31.48 8.17
N SER A 258 -12.54 -30.95 7.19
CA SER A 258 -13.88 -31.43 6.88
C SER A 258 -13.90 -32.91 6.46
N ASN A 259 -12.97 -33.33 5.60
CA ASN A 259 -12.88 -34.75 5.18
C ASN A 259 -12.42 -35.67 6.32
N GLN A 260 -11.60 -35.19 7.25
CA GLN A 260 -11.10 -36.00 8.35
C GLN A 260 -12.18 -36.23 9.43
N ALA A 261 -13.09 -35.27 9.63
CA ALA A 261 -14.25 -35.41 10.53
C ALA A 261 -15.17 -36.58 10.13
N ASP A 262 -15.48 -36.75 8.83
CA ASP A 262 -16.36 -37.83 8.36
C ASP A 262 -15.72 -39.23 8.50
N THR A 263 -14.39 -39.35 8.35
CA THR A 263 -13.70 -40.66 8.42
C THR A 263 -13.68 -41.30 9.81
N ASN A 264 -13.89 -40.53 10.88
CA ASN A 264 -13.94 -41.06 12.25
C ASN A 264 -15.31 -41.66 12.64
N ALA A 265 -16.34 -41.49 11.81
CA ALA A 265 -17.69 -41.99 12.08
C ALA A 265 -17.97 -43.41 11.54
N THR A 266 -17.12 -43.96 10.65
CA THR A 266 -17.35 -45.28 10.04
C THR A 266 -16.03 -46.03 9.75
N ALA A 267 -15.51 -46.73 10.76
CA ALA A 267 -14.35 -47.62 10.61
C ALA A 267 -14.49 -48.91 11.45
N LEU A 268 -15.33 -49.84 11.00
CA LEU A 268 -15.21 -51.25 11.40
C LEU A 268 -14.11 -51.92 10.54
N PRO A 269 -13.14 -52.64 11.12
CA PRO A 269 -12.04 -53.22 10.35
C PRO A 269 -12.44 -54.55 9.69
N THR A 270 -12.76 -54.54 8.39
CA THR A 270 -12.80 -55.76 7.58
C THR A 270 -11.42 -56.08 7.01
N ARG A 271 -10.72 -56.99 7.71
CA ARG A 271 -9.45 -57.59 7.31
C ARG A 271 -9.61 -58.37 5.99
N SER A 272 -9.01 -57.86 4.92
CA SER A 272 -8.90 -58.54 3.61
C SER A 272 -7.43 -58.72 3.23
N THR A 273 -7.06 -59.92 2.80
CA THR A 273 -5.67 -60.34 2.58
C THR A 273 -5.27 -60.34 1.11
N GLN A 274 -4.10 -59.75 0.82
CA GLN A 274 -3.01 -60.34 0.01
C GLN A 274 -3.23 -60.70 -1.48
N SER A 275 -2.61 -59.91 -2.36
CA SER A 275 -1.81 -60.37 -3.53
C SER A 275 -0.98 -59.17 -4.02
N THR A 276 0.36 -59.08 -3.97
CA THR A 276 1.42 -59.78 -4.74
C THR A 276 1.20 -59.85 -6.25
N ASN A 277 2.29 -59.58 -7.00
CA ASN A 277 2.45 -59.45 -8.47
C ASN A 277 2.20 -58.00 -9.00
N ASP A 278 2.99 -57.44 -9.92
CA ASP A 278 4.25 -57.90 -10.55
C ASP A 278 5.12 -56.69 -10.98
N ALA A 279 6.31 -56.97 -11.52
CA ALA A 279 7.36 -56.02 -11.89
C ALA A 279 7.09 -55.18 -13.17
N SER A 280 7.74 -54.01 -13.26
CA SER A 280 8.68 -53.63 -14.35
C SER A 280 8.70 -52.14 -14.75
N ALA A 281 9.93 -51.65 -14.93
CA ALA A 281 10.38 -50.60 -15.86
C ALA A 281 10.01 -49.10 -15.64
N PRO A 282 11.01 -48.25 -15.36
CA PRO A 282 11.03 -46.82 -15.69
C PRO A 282 11.81 -46.59 -17.02
N PRO A 283 12.10 -45.34 -17.45
CA PRO A 283 11.24 -44.49 -18.26
C PRO A 283 11.79 -44.27 -19.69
N SER A 284 11.05 -43.60 -20.58
CA SER A 284 11.57 -43.20 -21.92
C SER A 284 10.95 -41.88 -22.40
N PRO A 285 11.77 -40.85 -22.73
CA PRO A 285 11.29 -39.59 -23.31
C PRO A 285 11.43 -39.52 -24.84
N PRO A 286 10.50 -38.88 -25.55
CA PRO A 286 10.72 -38.30 -26.88
C PRO A 286 10.95 -36.77 -26.75
N ALA A 287 12.09 -36.22 -27.16
CA ALA A 287 12.56 -35.98 -28.53
C ALA A 287 12.03 -34.67 -29.15
N ALA A 288 12.94 -33.69 -29.26
CA ALA A 288 12.90 -32.53 -30.17
C ALA A 288 13.82 -32.85 -31.40
N PRO A 289 14.08 -31.94 -32.37
CA PRO A 289 13.49 -30.63 -32.66
C PRO A 289 12.68 -30.70 -34.00
N PRO A 290 12.97 -30.10 -35.19
CA PRO A 290 14.00 -29.15 -35.66
C PRO A 290 13.49 -27.76 -36.14
N LEU A 291 14.45 -26.81 -36.24
CA LEU A 291 14.52 -25.58 -37.07
C LEU A 291 13.33 -24.58 -37.04
#